data_AF-A0A8W8HW30-F1
#
_entry.id   AF-A0A8W8HW30-F1
#
_cell.length_a   1.000
_cell.length_b   1.000
_cell.length_c   1.000
_cell.angle_alpha   90.00
_cell.angle_beta   90.00
_cell.angle_gamma   90.00
#
_symmetry.space_group_name_H-M   'P 1'
#
loop_
_entity.id
_entity.type
_entity.pdbx_description
1 polymer ?
#
loop_
_entity_poly.entity_id
_entity_poly.type
_entity_poly.pdbx_seq_one_letter_code
_entity_poly.pdbx_strand_id
1 'polypeptide(L)'
;MFILVKYGNNETLLCNPSCAVVNLLTNIKRRAGYGNSNVTVDLSDETGLVKELDNHRHDYANKYLTSHETYILVQKELQSDNASVDSGSTPSQNYQYKPLLEKFEELFPNYRLHVDHIPTKVTKKRPGKSPSPAGRFAPKSKTKNVETISKKTASKKR
;
A
#
# COMPACT_ATOMS: atom_id res chain seq x y z
N MET A 1 -5.30 -6.50 -21.06
CA MET A 1 -4.27 -6.15 -20.06
C MET A 1 -4.01 -7.38 -19.20
N PHE A 2 -2.78 -7.88 -19.18
CA PHE A 2 -2.41 -9.08 -18.42
C PHE A 2 -1.00 -8.92 -17.87
N ILE A 3 -0.63 -9.76 -16.92
CA ILE A 3 0.74 -9.96 -16.44
C ILE A 3 1.07 -11.45 -16.44
N LEU A 4 2.36 -11.77 -16.44
CA LEU A 4 2.86 -13.12 -16.24
C LEU A 4 3.42 -13.24 -14.82
N VAL A 5 3.11 -14.33 -14.12
CA VAL A 5 3.65 -14.61 -12.79
C VAL A 5 4.37 -15.95 -12.81
N LYS A 6 5.68 -15.96 -12.57
CA LYS A 6 6.53 -17.15 -12.50
C LYS A 6 6.67 -17.66 -11.07
N TYR A 7 6.62 -18.99 -10.92
CA TYR A 7 6.71 -19.68 -9.62
C TYR A 7 7.08 -21.16 -9.81
N GLY A 8 7.35 -21.87 -8.71
CA GLY A 8 7.66 -23.30 -8.68
C GLY A 8 8.77 -23.70 -9.63
N ASN A 9 8.62 -24.82 -10.31
CA ASN A 9 9.53 -25.30 -11.33
C ASN A 9 9.30 -24.59 -12.69
N ASN A 10 9.57 -23.28 -12.74
CA ASN A 10 9.40 -22.42 -13.92
C ASN A 10 7.96 -22.39 -14.50
N GLU A 11 6.95 -22.65 -13.66
CA GLU A 11 5.56 -22.51 -14.04
C GLU A 11 5.19 -21.04 -14.22
N THR A 12 4.14 -20.76 -15.00
CA THR A 12 3.73 -19.39 -15.30
C THR A 12 2.21 -19.25 -15.27
N LEU A 13 1.70 -18.26 -14.53
CA LEU A 13 0.29 -17.88 -14.54
C LEU A 13 0.08 -16.63 -15.38
N LEU A 14 -0.92 -16.68 -16.26
CA LEU A 14 -1.53 -15.49 -16.84
C LEU A 14 -2.56 -14.92 -15.87
N CYS A 15 -2.43 -13.64 -15.52
CA CYS A 15 -3.30 -12.96 -14.57
C CYS A 15 -3.79 -11.62 -15.14
N ASN A 16 -5.06 -11.28 -14.87
CA ASN A 16 -5.62 -9.96 -15.20
C ASN A 16 -5.46 -9.01 -13.99
N PRO A 17 -4.60 -7.97 -14.07
CA PRO A 17 -4.40 -7.02 -12.97
C PRO A 17 -5.55 -6.00 -12.84
N SER A 18 -6.60 -6.07 -13.67
CA SER A 18 -7.80 -5.21 -13.61
C SER A 18 -8.76 -5.65 -12.50
N CYS A 19 -8.24 -5.92 -11.30
CA CYS A 19 -8.99 -6.30 -10.12
C CYS A 19 -8.31 -5.76 -8.85
N ALA A 20 -9.01 -5.84 -7.72
CA ALA A 20 -8.43 -5.47 -6.42
C ALA A 20 -7.21 -6.34 -6.11
N VAL A 21 -6.16 -5.75 -5.53
CA VAL A 21 -4.92 -6.44 -5.17
C VAL A 21 -5.17 -7.69 -4.33
N VAL A 22 -6.05 -7.61 -3.33
CA VAL A 22 -6.40 -8.77 -2.49
C VAL A 22 -6.95 -9.93 -3.30
N ASN A 23 -7.74 -9.66 -4.35
CA ASN A 23 -8.31 -10.70 -5.21
C ASN A 23 -7.24 -11.30 -6.12
N LEU A 24 -6.34 -10.46 -6.65
CA LEU A 24 -5.21 -10.91 -7.47
C LEU A 24 -4.29 -11.85 -6.67
N LEU A 25 -3.80 -11.41 -5.50
CA LEU A 25 -2.91 -12.20 -4.66
C LEU A 25 -3.58 -13.48 -4.17
N THR A 26 -4.87 -13.43 -3.80
CA THR A 26 -5.63 -14.63 -3.42
C THR A 26 -5.75 -15.63 -4.58
N ASN A 27 -6.01 -15.15 -5.80
CA ASN A 27 -6.10 -16.01 -7.00
C ASN A 27 -4.75 -16.66 -7.32
N ILE A 28 -3.67 -15.89 -7.30
CA ILE A 28 -2.30 -16.37 -7.53
C ILE A 28 -1.93 -17.40 -6.46
N LYS A 29 -2.10 -17.09 -5.18
CA LYS A 29 -1.81 -17.98 -4.05
C LYS A 29 -2.51 -19.33 -4.21
N ARG A 30 -3.80 -19.33 -4.58
CA ARG A 30 -4.57 -20.56 -4.79
C ARG A 30 -4.06 -21.37 -5.98
N ARG A 31 -3.78 -20.72 -7.12
CA ARG A 31 -3.33 -21.37 -8.35
C ARG A 31 -1.90 -21.90 -8.26
N ALA A 32 -1.05 -21.25 -7.48
CA ALA A 32 0.32 -21.67 -7.21
C ALA A 32 0.44 -22.77 -6.12
N GLY A 33 -0.67 -23.34 -5.64
CA GLY A 33 -0.66 -24.44 -4.66
C GLY A 33 -0.60 -24.01 -3.19
N TYR A 34 -0.58 -22.71 -2.89
CA TYR A 34 -0.46 -22.19 -1.52
C TYR A 34 -1.81 -21.85 -0.88
N GLY A 35 -2.94 -22.12 -1.53
CA GLY A 35 -4.28 -21.67 -1.12
C GLY A 35 -4.66 -22.01 0.34
N ASN A 36 -4.26 -23.19 0.82
CA ASN A 36 -4.56 -23.69 2.17
C ASN A 36 -3.40 -23.49 3.17
N SER A 37 -2.33 -22.83 2.75
CA SER A 37 -1.14 -22.61 3.57
C SER A 37 -1.19 -21.25 4.27
N ASN A 38 -0.43 -21.12 5.36
CA ASN A 38 -0.22 -19.85 6.06
C ASN A 38 0.79 -18.93 5.36
N VAL A 39 1.26 -19.31 4.17
CA VAL A 39 2.22 -18.51 3.38
C VAL A 39 1.57 -17.20 2.95
N THR A 40 2.22 -16.08 3.26
CA THR A 40 1.86 -14.78 2.69
C THR A 40 2.67 -14.59 1.41
N VAL A 41 2.01 -14.19 0.32
CA VAL A 41 2.65 -14.02 -0.99
C VAL A 41 2.59 -12.57 -1.45
N ASP A 42 3.60 -12.17 -2.20
CA ASP A 42 3.69 -10.91 -2.91
C ASP A 42 4.38 -11.14 -4.27
N LEU A 43 4.60 -10.07 -5.03
CA LEU A 43 5.26 -10.10 -6.33
C LEU A 43 6.52 -9.23 -6.33
N SER A 44 7.58 -9.73 -6.96
CA SER A 44 8.74 -8.94 -7.40
C SER A 44 8.79 -8.88 -8.92
N ASP A 45 9.46 -7.88 -9.48
CA ASP A 45 9.80 -7.89 -10.91
C ASP A 45 11.06 -8.73 -11.20
N GLU A 46 11.46 -8.78 -12.46
CA GLU A 46 12.64 -9.53 -12.92
C GLU A 46 13.98 -9.07 -12.35
N THR A 47 14.05 -7.86 -11.77
CA THR A 47 15.24 -7.35 -11.09
C THR A 47 15.27 -7.73 -9.61
N GLY A 48 14.12 -8.14 -9.06
CA GLY A 48 13.95 -8.47 -7.65
C GLY A 48 13.34 -7.36 -6.80
N LEU A 49 12.87 -6.27 -7.41
CA LEU A 49 12.14 -5.22 -6.69
C LEU A 49 10.75 -5.73 -6.30
N VAL A 50 10.51 -5.88 -5.01
CA VAL A 50 9.22 -6.27 -4.42
C VAL A 50 8.23 -5.13 -4.54
N LYS A 51 6.98 -5.45 -4.91
CA LYS A 51 5.91 -4.45 -5.16
C LYS A 51 5.09 -4.07 -3.94
N GLU A 52 5.24 -4.78 -2.82
CA GLU A 52 4.54 -4.50 -1.55
C GLU A 52 3.04 -4.30 -1.76
N LEU A 53 2.44 -5.22 -2.52
CA LEU A 53 1.04 -5.12 -2.93
C LEU A 53 0.11 -5.23 -1.72
N ASP A 54 0.53 -5.96 -0.68
CA ASP A 54 -0.23 -6.11 0.55
C ASP A 54 -0.49 -4.79 1.31
N ASN A 55 0.32 -3.75 1.08
CA ASN A 55 0.05 -2.40 1.59
C ASN A 55 -1.11 -1.70 0.87
N HIS A 56 -1.54 -2.23 -0.28
CA HIS A 56 -2.50 -1.62 -1.21
C HIS A 56 -3.68 -2.55 -1.52
N ARG A 57 -4.11 -3.38 -0.57
CA ARG A 57 -5.08 -4.49 -0.74
C ARG A 57 -6.37 -4.12 -1.48
N HIS A 58 -6.87 -2.91 -1.25
CA HIS A 58 -8.15 -2.41 -1.76
C HIS A 58 -8.03 -1.63 -3.06
N ASP A 59 -6.81 -1.31 -3.49
CA ASP A 59 -6.58 -0.67 -4.79
C ASP A 59 -6.64 -1.68 -5.93
N TYR A 60 -6.81 -1.16 -7.15
CA TYR A 60 -6.61 -1.95 -8.36
C TYR A 60 -5.12 -2.27 -8.56
N ALA A 61 -4.82 -3.53 -8.85
CA ALA A 61 -3.45 -4.01 -9.00
C ALA A 61 -2.71 -3.38 -10.19
N ASN A 62 -3.43 -2.98 -11.24
CA ASN A 62 -2.86 -2.31 -12.41
C ASN A 62 -2.25 -0.92 -12.13
N LYS A 63 -2.46 -0.35 -10.94
CA LYS A 63 -1.74 0.85 -10.51
C LYS A 63 -0.27 0.58 -10.18
N TYR A 64 0.03 -0.67 -9.78
CA TYR A 64 1.34 -1.09 -9.27
C TYR A 64 2.04 -2.10 -10.20
N LEU A 65 1.27 -2.72 -11.09
CA LEU A 65 1.74 -3.74 -12.02
C LEU A 65 1.58 -3.26 -13.46
N THR A 66 2.70 -3.24 -14.17
CA THR A 66 2.79 -2.88 -15.58
C THR A 66 2.25 -4.01 -16.44
N SER A 67 1.46 -3.66 -17.45
CA SER A 67 0.90 -4.64 -18.38
C SER A 67 2.00 -5.33 -19.19
N HIS A 68 1.83 -6.63 -19.43
CA HIS A 68 2.70 -7.53 -20.22
C HIS A 68 4.08 -7.80 -19.59
N GLU A 69 4.31 -7.34 -18.36
CA GLU A 69 5.52 -7.65 -17.61
C GLU A 69 5.45 -9.02 -16.94
N THR A 70 6.65 -9.54 -16.65
CA THR A 70 6.84 -10.78 -15.88
C THR A 70 7.19 -10.45 -14.44
N TYR A 71 6.47 -11.08 -13.52
CA TYR A 71 6.68 -10.99 -12.09
C TYR A 71 7.08 -12.36 -11.53
N ILE A 72 7.88 -12.36 -10.48
CA ILE A 72 8.24 -13.56 -9.72
C ILE A 72 7.43 -13.59 -8.42
N LEU A 73 6.82 -14.74 -8.14
CA LEU A 73 6.11 -14.95 -6.89
C LEU A 73 7.11 -15.01 -5.73
N VAL A 74 6.86 -14.24 -4.68
CA VAL A 74 7.70 -14.23 -3.48
C VAL A 74 6.85 -14.52 -2.24
N GLN A 75 7.44 -15.19 -1.27
CA GLN A 75 6.91 -15.36 0.07
C GLN A 75 7.36 -14.20 0.95
N LYS A 76 6.42 -13.59 1.68
CA LYS A 76 6.65 -12.54 2.67
C LYS A 76 6.55 -13.14 4.07
N GLU A 77 7.59 -13.02 4.85
CA GLU A 77 7.66 -13.51 6.22
C GLU A 77 8.01 -12.38 7.17
N LEU A 78 7.41 -12.40 8.37
CA LEU A 78 7.79 -11.48 9.42
C LEU A 78 9.08 -12.00 10.07
N GLN A 79 10.13 -11.20 10.04
CA GLN A 79 11.37 -11.48 10.75
C GLN A 79 11.14 -11.14 12.22
N SER A 80 10.88 -12.15 13.04
CA SER A 80 10.81 -11.99 14.48
C SER A 80 12.23 -11.82 15.02
N ASP A 81 12.67 -10.57 15.18
CA ASP A 81 13.91 -10.27 15.89
C ASP A 81 13.70 -10.58 17.38
N ASN A 82 14.21 -11.72 17.85
CA ASN A 82 14.49 -11.94 19.27
C ASN A 82 15.74 -11.13 19.67
N ALA A 83 15.75 -9.83 19.38
CA ALA A 83 16.80 -8.91 19.80
C ALA A 83 16.23 -8.03 20.91
N SER A 84 16.54 -8.44 22.14
CA SER A 84 16.62 -7.64 23.36
C SER A 84 16.15 -6.18 23.25
N VAL A 85 15.07 -5.90 23.98
CA VAL A 85 14.66 -4.59 24.46
C VAL A 85 15.85 -3.78 25.00
N ASP A 86 16.42 -2.92 24.17
CA ASP A 86 16.90 -1.62 24.62
C ASP A 86 16.87 -0.63 23.44
N SER A 87 16.49 0.62 23.73
CA SER A 87 16.28 1.74 22.81
C SER A 87 14.90 1.84 22.14
N GLY A 88 14.13 2.84 22.59
CA GLY A 88 12.77 3.20 22.17
C GLY A 88 12.60 3.68 20.73
N SER A 89 13.04 2.88 19.77
CA SER A 89 12.71 2.99 18.35
C SER A 89 11.35 2.31 18.13
N THR A 90 10.48 2.94 17.33
CA THR A 90 9.22 2.34 16.89
C THR A 90 9.48 0.93 16.34
N PRO A 91 8.67 -0.10 16.64
CA PRO A 91 8.92 -1.45 16.15
C PRO A 91 8.82 -1.46 14.63
N SER A 92 9.95 -1.36 13.95
CA SER A 92 10.08 -1.60 12.52
C SER A 92 9.87 -3.10 12.33
N GLN A 93 8.71 -3.48 11.80
CA GLN A 93 8.44 -4.85 11.39
C GLN A 93 9.40 -5.16 10.23
N ASN A 94 10.48 -5.91 10.50
CA ASN A 94 11.38 -6.37 9.47
C ASN A 94 10.69 -7.50 8.70
N TYR A 95 10.55 -7.35 7.38
CA TYR A 95 10.00 -8.39 6.51
C TYR A 95 11.13 -9.03 5.71
N GLN A 96 11.18 -10.36 5.73
CA GLN A 96 12.04 -11.15 4.86
C GLN A 96 11.23 -11.63 3.66
N TYR A 97 11.83 -11.52 2.47
CA TYR A 97 11.26 -12.03 1.24
C TYR A 97 12.07 -13.21 0.73
N LYS A 98 11.38 -14.21 0.18
CA LYS A 98 11.98 -15.40 -0.42
C LYS A 98 11.32 -15.71 -1.77
N PRO A 99 12.07 -15.88 -2.87
CA PRO A 99 11.47 -16.24 -4.16
C PRO A 99 10.86 -17.65 -4.08
N LEU A 100 9.67 -17.79 -4.63
CA LEU A 100 8.98 -19.07 -4.79
C LEU A 100 9.16 -19.62 -6.21
N LEU A 101 10.26 -19.28 -6.88
CA LEU A 101 10.66 -19.79 -8.19
C LEU A 101 11.95 -20.60 -8.04
N GLU A 102 11.94 -21.84 -8.49
CA GLU A 102 13.12 -22.71 -8.53
C GLU A 102 14.10 -22.23 -9.60
N LYS A 103 15.40 -22.39 -9.35
CA LYS A 103 16.49 -22.00 -10.27
C LYS A 103 16.38 -20.55 -10.76
N PHE A 104 15.84 -19.66 -9.92
CA PHE A 104 15.68 -18.24 -10.28
C PHE A 104 17.02 -17.57 -10.61
N GLU A 105 18.13 -18.04 -10.02
CA GLU A 105 19.48 -17.54 -10.31
C GLU A 105 19.95 -17.89 -11.73
N GLU A 106 19.53 -19.04 -12.27
CA GLU A 106 19.84 -19.45 -13.65
C GLU A 106 18.93 -18.73 -14.65
N LEU A 107 17.64 -18.58 -14.31
CA LEU A 107 16.63 -17.96 -15.17
C LEU A 107 16.75 -16.43 -15.21
N PHE A 108 17.16 -15.82 -14.09
CA PHE A 108 17.29 -14.37 -13.92
C PHE A 108 18.62 -14.04 -13.22
N PRO A 109 19.75 -13.99 -13.96
CA PRO A 109 21.08 -13.81 -13.39
C PRO A 109 21.29 -12.51 -12.60
N ASN A 110 20.50 -11.48 -12.91
CA ASN A 110 20.56 -10.17 -12.25
C ASN A 110 19.52 -9.99 -11.14
N TYR A 111 18.73 -11.03 -10.85
CA TYR A 111 17.68 -10.96 -9.85
C TYR A 111 18.27 -10.84 -8.45
N ARG A 112 17.99 -9.73 -7.78
CA ARG A 112 18.38 -9.47 -6.39
C ARG A 112 17.20 -8.92 -5.63
N LEU A 113 16.70 -9.69 -4.66
CA LEU A 113 15.58 -9.25 -3.86
C LEU A 113 15.90 -7.95 -3.12
N HIS A 114 15.07 -6.95 -3.33
CA HIS A 114 15.10 -5.70 -2.58
C HIS A 114 13.70 -5.08 -2.49
N VAL A 115 13.56 -4.16 -1.55
CA VAL A 115 12.34 -3.36 -1.37
C VAL A 115 12.71 -1.91 -1.62
N ASP A 116 11.82 -1.14 -2.25
CA ASP A 116 11.99 0.30 -2.41
C ASP A 116 12.00 0.95 -1.03
N HIS A 117 13.19 1.35 -0.56
CA HIS A 117 13.31 2.21 0.61
C HIS A 117 12.87 3.61 0.19
N ILE A 118 11.58 3.89 0.23
CA ILE A 118 11.11 5.27 0.19
C ILE A 118 11.50 5.87 1.55
N PRO A 119 12.45 6.82 1.62
CA PRO A 119 12.68 7.52 2.87
C PRO A 119 11.36 8.18 3.24
N THR A 120 10.75 7.75 4.35
CA THR A 120 9.60 8.45 4.90
C THR A 120 10.04 9.88 5.07
N LYS A 121 9.49 10.79 4.28
CA LYS A 121 9.65 12.23 4.51
C LYS A 121 9.00 12.47 5.85
N VAL A 122 9.78 12.36 6.93
CA VAL A 122 9.43 12.90 8.23
C VAL A 122 9.28 14.38 7.97
N THR A 123 8.04 14.81 7.70
CA THR A 123 7.66 16.20 7.86
C THR A 123 7.94 16.52 9.31
N LYS A 124 9.15 17.01 9.60
CA LYS A 124 9.48 17.67 10.84
C LYS A 124 8.43 18.77 10.96
N LYS A 125 7.39 18.54 11.77
CA LYS A 125 6.48 19.60 12.20
C LYS A 125 7.39 20.67 12.76
N ARG A 126 7.57 21.76 12.01
CA ARG A 126 8.21 22.97 12.53
C ARG A 126 7.48 23.28 13.83
N PRO A 127 8.18 23.51 14.96
CA PRO A 127 7.50 23.87 16.19
C PRO A 127 6.68 25.12 15.89
N GLY A 128 5.35 24.97 16.01
CA GLY A 128 4.43 26.08 15.90
C GLY A 128 4.83 27.10 16.94
N LYS A 129 5.15 28.32 16.49
CA LYS A 129 5.29 29.47 17.37
C LYS A 129 3.97 29.61 18.12
N SER A 130 4.05 29.47 19.44
CA SER A 130 2.97 29.75 20.38
C SER A 130 2.43 31.16 20.13
N PRO A 131 1.10 31.37 20.17
CA PRO A 131 0.56 32.72 20.21
C PRO A 131 0.82 33.28 21.62
N SER A 132 1.60 34.35 21.72
CA SER A 132 1.78 35.06 22.99
C SER A 132 0.47 35.68 23.49
N PRO A 133 0.29 35.82 24.81
CA PRO A 133 -0.98 36.12 25.43
C PRO A 133 -1.28 37.62 25.56
N ALA A 134 -2.58 37.93 25.48
CA ALA A 134 -3.29 39.01 26.16
C ALA A 134 -2.86 40.48 25.94
N GLY A 135 -3.64 41.18 25.11
CA GLY A 135 -3.91 42.63 25.25
C GLY A 135 -5.40 42.85 25.45
N ARG A 136 -5.84 43.09 26.69
CA ARG A 136 -7.20 43.52 27.06
C ARG A 136 -7.39 44.98 26.68
N PHE A 137 -8.48 45.32 25.98
CA PHE A 137 -9.39 46.42 26.32
C PHE A 137 -10.79 46.09 25.76
N ALA A 138 -11.82 46.37 26.56
CA ALA A 138 -13.21 45.92 26.42
C ALA A 138 -14.13 47.03 25.79
N PRO A 139 -15.46 47.06 25.99
CA PRO A 139 -16.49 46.57 25.06
C PRO A 139 -17.54 47.65 24.63
N LYS A 140 -18.60 47.19 23.93
CA LYS A 140 -19.90 47.85 23.56
C LYS A 140 -19.91 48.42 22.12
N SER A 141 -20.98 48.35 21.31
CA SER A 141 -22.41 48.12 21.56
C SER A 141 -23.15 47.60 20.31
N LYS A 142 -24.29 46.95 20.58
CA LYS A 142 -25.36 46.48 19.69
C LYS A 142 -25.92 47.55 18.75
N THR A 143 -26.32 47.14 17.53
CA THR A 143 -27.60 47.58 16.94
C THR A 143 -28.20 46.46 16.06
N LYS A 144 -29.49 46.18 16.27
CA LYS A 144 -30.39 45.27 15.52
C LYS A 144 -31.05 46.02 14.35
N ASN A 145 -31.36 45.31 13.26
CA ASN A 145 -32.63 45.36 12.48
C ASN A 145 -32.52 44.29 11.37
N VAL A 146 -33.30 43.18 11.33
CA VAL A 146 -34.76 42.94 11.16
C VAL A 146 -35.26 43.15 9.73
N GLU A 147 -35.71 42.00 9.15
CA GLU A 147 -36.69 41.75 8.07
C GLU A 147 -36.35 42.23 6.63
N THR A 148 -36.76 41.59 5.53
CA THR A 148 -38.04 40.88 5.24
C THR A 148 -37.94 39.98 3.98
N ILE A 149 -38.46 38.74 4.08
CA ILE A 149 -39.39 38.00 3.17
C ILE A 149 -39.28 38.16 1.64
N SER A 150 -39.16 37.02 0.91
CA SER A 150 -40.21 36.57 -0.03
C SER A 150 -40.09 35.11 -0.49
N LYS A 151 -41.19 34.38 -0.26
CA LYS A 151 -41.59 33.09 -0.82
C LYS A 151 -41.84 33.18 -2.33
N LYS A 152 -41.69 32.07 -3.07
CA LYS A 152 -42.72 31.44 -3.94
C LYS A 152 -42.12 30.25 -4.73
N THR A 153 -42.59 29.02 -4.45
CA THR A 153 -43.48 28.16 -5.30
C THR A 153 -42.75 27.41 -6.43
N ALA A 154 -43.08 26.21 -6.89
CA ALA A 154 -43.93 25.09 -6.50
C ALA A 154 -43.89 24.12 -7.71
N SER A 155 -44.06 22.81 -7.48
CA SER A 155 -44.53 21.79 -8.45
C SER A 155 -43.58 21.44 -9.63
N LYS A 156 -43.61 20.26 -10.26
CA LYS A 156 -44.65 19.22 -10.34
C LYS A 156 -44.03 17.90 -10.77
N LYS A 157 -44.57 16.84 -10.18
CA LYS A 157 -44.51 15.41 -10.49
C LYS A 157 -44.83 15.13 -11.97
N ARG A 158 -44.11 14.18 -12.57
CA ARG A 158 -44.66 13.21 -13.52
C ARG A 158 -43.85 11.93 -13.45
#